data_AF-A0A3Q0ECD0-F1
#
_entry.id   AF-A0A3Q0ECD0-F1
#
_cell.length_a   1.000
_cell.length_b   1.000
_cell.length_c   1.000
_cell.angle_alpha   90.00
_cell.angle_beta   90.00
_cell.angle_gamma   90.00
#
_symmetry.space_group_name_H-M   'P 1'
#
loop_
_entity.id
_entity.type
_entity.pdbx_description
1 polymer ?
#
loop_
_entity_poly.entity_id
_entity_poly.type
_entity_poly.pdbx_seq_one_letter_code
_entity_poly.pdbx_strand_id
1 'polypeptide(L)'
;MPVDWKSSHTRTLHLLTLNLSEKGMSDSLLFDTSDDEELREQLDMHSIIVSCVNEEPLFTADQVIEEIEEMMQESPDPEEDETPTQSDRLSMLSQEIQTLKRSSTSSYEERVKRLSASELNELLEEIEVAIKEYSEELVQQLALRDELEFEKEVKNSFISVLIEVQNKQKEHKETAKKKKKLKNGSSQNGKNERSHMPGTRFSMEGISHVIQNGLRHTFGNSGGEKQYLTTVIPYEKKNGAPSVEDLQILTKILCAMKEDSEKVPSLLTDYILKALV
;
A
#
# COMPACT_ATOMS: atom_id res chain seq x y z
N MET A 1 -31.00 4.68 -56.83
CA MET A 1 -32.19 3.97 -56.31
C MET A 1 -31.85 3.37 -54.96
N PRO A 2 -32.71 3.44 -53.93
CA PRO A 2 -32.46 2.80 -52.65
C PRO A 2 -32.49 1.28 -52.82
N VAL A 3 -31.61 0.58 -52.10
CA VAL A 3 -31.48 -0.87 -52.26
C VAL A 3 -32.44 -1.60 -51.32
N ASP A 4 -33.30 -2.44 -51.87
CA ASP A 4 -34.30 -3.19 -51.11
C ASP A 4 -33.64 -4.38 -50.39
N TRP A 5 -33.27 -4.18 -49.12
CA TRP A 5 -32.72 -5.25 -48.27
C TRP A 5 -33.68 -6.39 -47.98
N LYS A 6 -34.96 -6.23 -48.35
CA LYS A 6 -35.95 -7.28 -48.16
C LYS A 6 -35.68 -8.53 -49.00
N SER A 7 -35.06 -8.39 -50.17
CA SER A 7 -34.76 -9.49 -51.10
C SER A 7 -33.29 -9.94 -51.08
N SER A 8 -32.46 -9.36 -50.22
CA SER A 8 -31.03 -9.65 -50.20
C SER A 8 -30.76 -11.11 -49.77
N HIS A 9 -29.86 -11.78 -50.50
CA HIS A 9 -29.45 -13.16 -50.22
C HIS A 9 -28.90 -13.33 -48.80
N THR A 10 -28.14 -12.34 -48.32
CA THR A 10 -27.61 -12.29 -46.95
C THR A 10 -28.72 -12.31 -45.90
N ARG A 11 -29.85 -11.64 -46.18
CA ARG A 11 -31.02 -11.66 -45.28
C ARG A 11 -31.64 -13.04 -45.24
N THR A 12 -31.83 -13.70 -46.38
CA THR A 12 -32.41 -15.05 -46.46
C THR A 12 -31.58 -16.08 -45.70
N LEU A 13 -30.25 -16.02 -45.82
CA LEU A 13 -29.33 -16.93 -45.10
C LEU A 13 -29.47 -16.84 -43.58
N HIS A 14 -29.58 -15.61 -43.06
CA HIS A 14 -29.61 -15.38 -41.61
C HIS A 14 -31.03 -15.32 -41.01
N LEU A 15 -32.08 -15.24 -41.83
CA LEU A 15 -33.47 -15.14 -41.34
C LEU A 15 -33.91 -16.38 -40.57
N LEU A 16 -33.48 -17.57 -41.01
CA LEU A 16 -33.78 -18.83 -40.33
C LEU A 16 -33.11 -18.90 -38.94
N THR A 17 -31.90 -18.35 -38.81
CA THR A 17 -31.16 -18.28 -37.54
C THR A 17 -31.81 -17.30 -36.56
N LEU A 18 -32.35 -16.20 -37.07
CA LEU A 18 -32.94 -15.14 -36.25
C LEU A 18 -34.35 -15.48 -35.74
N ASN A 19 -34.98 -16.56 -36.22
CA ASN A 19 -36.27 -17.10 -35.74
C ASN A 19 -37.36 -16.05 -35.52
N LEU A 20 -37.35 -14.99 -36.36
CA LEU A 20 -38.31 -13.91 -36.36
C LEU A 20 -39.59 -14.38 -37.07
N SER A 21 -40.26 -15.37 -36.47
CA SER A 21 -41.64 -15.63 -36.83
C SER A 21 -42.44 -14.37 -36.51
N GLU A 22 -43.21 -13.90 -37.49
CA GLU A 22 -44.07 -12.72 -37.41
C GLU A 22 -45.16 -12.96 -36.37
N LYS A 23 -44.82 -12.79 -35.09
CA LYS A 23 -45.78 -12.82 -33.99
C LYS A 23 -46.14 -11.38 -33.70
N GLY A 24 -47.38 -11.05 -34.06
CA GLY A 24 -47.96 -9.72 -34.05
C GLY A 24 -47.84 -9.00 -32.71
N MET A 25 -47.96 -7.67 -32.81
CA MET A 25 -47.98 -6.69 -31.75
C MET A 25 -48.43 -7.22 -30.39
N SER A 26 -47.56 -7.12 -29.38
CA SER A 26 -47.98 -6.83 -28.02
C SER A 26 -46.96 -5.92 -27.38
N ASP A 27 -47.44 -4.71 -27.10
CA ASP A 27 -46.87 -3.69 -26.26
C ASP A 27 -46.51 -4.25 -24.87
N SER A 28 -45.49 -3.69 -24.23
CA SER A 28 -45.04 -3.99 -22.85
C SER A 28 -44.15 -5.24 -22.64
N LEU A 29 -42.88 -5.15 -23.04
CA LEU A 29 -41.80 -5.75 -22.25
C LEU A 29 -40.72 -4.72 -21.97
N LEU A 30 -40.67 -4.35 -20.69
CA LEU A 30 -39.66 -3.55 -20.02
C LEU A 30 -38.28 -4.12 -20.33
N PHE A 31 -37.55 -3.47 -21.24
CA PHE A 31 -36.14 -3.76 -21.51
C PHE A 31 -35.36 -3.24 -20.30
N ASP A 32 -34.88 -4.18 -19.49
CA ASP A 32 -34.05 -3.87 -18.33
C ASP A 32 -32.71 -3.31 -18.82
N THR A 33 -32.57 -1.99 -18.81
CA THR A 33 -31.34 -1.28 -19.20
C THR A 33 -30.23 -1.46 -18.16
N SER A 34 -30.42 -2.29 -17.13
CA SER A 34 -29.42 -2.57 -16.10
C SER A 34 -28.29 -3.48 -16.60
N ASP A 35 -28.57 -4.42 -17.51
CA ASP A 35 -27.57 -5.36 -18.05
C ASP A 35 -26.61 -4.69 -19.06
N ASP A 36 -27.00 -3.54 -19.64
CA ASP A 36 -26.22 -2.87 -20.69
C ASP A 36 -25.00 -2.12 -20.12
N GLU A 37 -25.02 -1.73 -18.84
CA GLU A 37 -23.87 -1.12 -18.16
C GLU A 37 -22.83 -2.17 -17.77
N GLU A 38 -23.28 -3.33 -17.27
CA GLU A 38 -22.41 -4.44 -16.84
C GLU A 38 -21.74 -5.12 -18.05
N LEU A 39 -22.45 -5.21 -19.19
CA LEU A 39 -21.88 -5.62 -20.47
C LEU A 39 -20.81 -4.65 -20.99
N ARG A 40 -20.98 -3.34 -20.80
CA ARG A 40 -19.96 -2.33 -21.14
C ARG A 40 -18.73 -2.44 -20.25
N GLU A 41 -18.91 -2.70 -18.96
CA GLU A 41 -17.83 -2.91 -17.99
C GLU A 41 -17.05 -4.21 -18.27
N GLN A 42 -17.74 -5.30 -18.65
CA GLN A 42 -17.08 -6.55 -19.08
C GLN A 42 -16.27 -6.37 -20.37
N LEU A 43 -16.80 -5.63 -21.35
CA LEU A 43 -16.08 -5.33 -22.59
C LEU A 43 -14.82 -4.49 -22.33
N ASP A 44 -14.89 -3.54 -21.38
CA ASP A 44 -13.74 -2.72 -20.96
C ASP A 44 -12.66 -3.55 -20.25
N MET A 45 -13.08 -4.45 -19.36
CA MET A 45 -12.17 -5.39 -18.69
C MET A 45 -11.47 -6.33 -19.71
N HIS A 46 -12.19 -6.81 -20.73
CA HIS A 46 -11.58 -7.57 -21.83
C HIS A 46 -10.64 -6.73 -22.70
N SER A 47 -10.92 -5.43 -22.87
CA SER A 47 -10.03 -4.51 -23.58
C SER A 47 -8.68 -4.38 -22.87
N ILE A 48 -8.65 -4.29 -21.54
CA ILE A 48 -7.41 -4.26 -20.74
C ILE A 48 -6.62 -5.56 -20.93
N ILE A 49 -7.28 -6.71 -20.84
CA ILE A 49 -6.63 -8.02 -21.01
C ILE A 49 -6.01 -8.15 -22.42
N VAL A 50 -6.74 -7.76 -23.47
CA VAL A 50 -6.24 -7.84 -24.86
C VAL A 50 -5.12 -6.81 -25.11
N SER A 51 -5.18 -5.64 -24.50
CA SER A 51 -4.10 -4.65 -24.55
C SER A 51 -2.81 -5.14 -23.86
N CYS A 52 -2.91 -5.93 -22.79
CA CYS A 52 -1.75 -6.52 -22.10
C CYS A 52 -1.12 -7.72 -22.83
N VAL A 53 -1.87 -8.45 -23.66
CA VAL A 53 -1.36 -9.63 -24.39
C VAL A 53 -0.44 -9.25 -25.57
N ASN A 54 -0.47 -7.99 -26.02
CA ASN A 54 0.29 -7.53 -27.18
C ASN A 54 1.66 -6.89 -26.84
N GLU A 55 2.00 -6.64 -25.57
CA GLU A 55 3.22 -5.90 -25.21
C GLU A 55 4.39 -6.74 -24.68
N GLU A 56 4.23 -8.05 -24.44
CA GLU A 56 5.31 -8.85 -23.86
C GLU A 56 5.33 -10.30 -24.40
N PRO A 57 6.46 -10.81 -24.91
CA PRO A 57 6.58 -12.21 -25.27
C PRO A 57 6.43 -13.05 -24.00
N LEU A 58 5.37 -13.86 -23.90
CA LEU A 58 5.23 -14.82 -22.82
C LEU A 58 6.41 -15.80 -22.90
N PHE A 59 7.24 -15.82 -21.86
CA PHE A 59 8.30 -16.80 -21.73
C PHE A 59 7.71 -18.21 -21.87
N THR A 60 8.37 -19.05 -22.67
CA THR A 60 7.91 -20.43 -22.83
C THR A 60 8.13 -21.15 -21.50
N ALA A 61 7.24 -22.09 -21.15
CA ALA A 61 7.38 -22.87 -19.92
C ALA A 61 8.79 -23.48 -19.78
N ASP A 62 9.41 -23.88 -20.90
CA ASP A 62 10.78 -24.41 -20.95
C ASP A 62 11.84 -23.39 -20.53
N GLN A 63 11.70 -22.09 -20.88
CA GLN A 63 12.64 -21.04 -20.46
C GLN A 63 12.54 -20.76 -18.96
N VAL A 64 11.31 -20.78 -18.43
CA VAL A 64 11.08 -20.61 -16.99
C VAL A 64 11.63 -21.81 -16.22
N ILE A 65 11.50 -23.02 -16.77
CA ILE A 65 12.06 -24.24 -16.17
C ILE A 65 13.59 -24.19 -16.18
N GLU A 66 14.21 -23.78 -17.30
CA GLU A 66 15.66 -23.65 -17.44
C GLU A 66 16.25 -22.63 -16.46
N GLU A 67 15.60 -21.47 -16.30
CA GLU A 67 16.02 -20.43 -15.35
C GLU A 67 15.88 -20.89 -13.89
N ILE A 68 14.81 -21.63 -13.56
CA ILE A 68 14.65 -22.22 -12.21
C ILE A 68 15.70 -23.31 -11.96
N GLU A 69 16.01 -24.12 -12.97
CA GLU A 69 17.01 -25.19 -12.85
C GLU A 69 18.43 -24.61 -12.68
N GLU A 70 18.73 -23.48 -13.33
CA GLU A 70 19.94 -22.69 -13.13
C GLU A 70 20.02 -22.12 -11.71
N MET A 71 18.92 -21.54 -11.20
CA MET A 71 18.84 -21.07 -9.80
C MET A 71 18.99 -22.20 -8.77
N MET A 72 18.56 -23.42 -9.09
CA MET A 72 18.70 -24.59 -8.21
C MET A 72 20.13 -25.15 -8.21
N GLN A 73 20.88 -24.98 -9.30
CA GLN A 73 22.26 -25.46 -9.45
C GLN A 73 23.32 -24.48 -8.92
N GLU A 74 23.01 -23.19 -8.80
CA GLU A 74 23.90 -22.17 -8.22
C GLU A 74 23.80 -22.08 -6.67
N SER A 75 23.39 -23.16 -6.02
CA SER A 75 23.51 -23.28 -4.56
C SER A 75 24.79 -24.05 -4.20
N PRO A 76 25.71 -23.47 -3.39
CA PRO A 76 26.86 -24.22 -2.89
C PRO A 76 26.36 -25.30 -1.91
N ASP A 77 26.82 -26.53 -2.14
CA ASP A 77 26.54 -27.73 -1.35
C ASP A 77 26.72 -27.48 0.17
N PRO A 78 25.70 -27.73 1.01
CA PRO A 78 25.75 -27.47 2.45
C PRO A 78 26.25 -28.69 3.21
N GLU A 79 27.56 -28.92 3.23
CA GLU A 79 28.21 -29.75 4.24
C GLU A 79 29.19 -28.90 5.08
N GLU A 80 28.68 -27.79 5.63
CA GLU A 80 29.22 -27.16 6.84
C GLU A 80 28.12 -26.30 7.48
N ASP A 81 27.72 -26.67 8.70
CA ASP A 81 26.85 -25.90 9.60
C ASP A 81 27.38 -24.46 9.74
N GLU A 82 26.73 -23.49 9.11
CA GLU A 82 26.54 -22.11 9.59
C GLU A 82 25.60 -21.42 8.59
N THR A 83 24.30 -21.33 8.90
CA THR A 83 23.41 -20.45 8.14
C THR A 83 23.87 -19.00 8.38
N PRO A 84 24.36 -18.25 7.38
CA PRO A 84 24.83 -16.90 7.63
C PRO A 84 23.63 -16.06 8.05
N THR A 85 23.64 -15.57 9.29
CA THR A 85 22.57 -14.72 9.80
C THR A 85 22.53 -13.45 8.95
N GLN A 86 21.40 -12.75 8.82
CA GLN A 86 21.35 -11.45 8.12
C GLN A 86 22.40 -10.45 8.64
N SER A 87 22.78 -10.59 9.92
CA SER A 87 23.90 -9.89 10.54
C SER A 87 25.25 -10.22 9.91
N ASP A 88 25.49 -11.50 9.57
CA ASP A 88 26.71 -11.94 8.90
C ASP A 88 26.74 -11.46 7.45
N ARG A 89 25.59 -11.47 6.73
CA ARG A 89 25.52 -10.88 5.38
C ARG A 89 25.79 -9.37 5.38
N LEU A 90 25.24 -8.64 6.35
CA LEU A 90 25.52 -7.20 6.52
C LEU A 90 26.96 -6.94 6.99
N SER A 91 27.53 -7.82 7.82
CA SER A 91 28.93 -7.75 8.25
C SER A 91 29.88 -8.01 7.08
N MET A 92 29.59 -9.03 6.26
CA MET A 92 30.33 -9.34 5.03
C MET A 92 30.23 -8.21 4.02
N LEU A 93 29.03 -7.64 3.81
CA LEU A 93 28.84 -6.48 2.93
C LEU A 93 29.56 -5.24 3.48
N SER A 94 29.51 -4.99 4.79
CA SER A 94 30.25 -3.89 5.43
C SER A 94 31.76 -4.10 5.31
N GLN A 95 32.23 -5.33 5.45
CA GLN A 95 33.64 -5.69 5.31
C GLN A 95 34.09 -5.53 3.85
N GLU A 96 33.27 -5.94 2.88
CA GLU A 96 33.52 -5.77 1.45
C GLU A 96 33.51 -4.29 1.04
N ILE A 97 32.58 -3.49 1.57
CA ILE A 97 32.58 -2.03 1.39
C ILE A 97 33.84 -1.41 2.00
N GLN A 98 34.28 -1.88 3.18
CA GLN A 98 35.51 -1.38 3.81
C GLN A 98 36.78 -1.78 3.04
N THR A 99 36.88 -3.02 2.54
CA THR A 99 38.03 -3.48 1.77
C THR A 99 38.10 -2.78 0.42
N LEU A 100 36.97 -2.61 -0.26
CA LEU A 100 36.86 -1.87 -1.51
C LEU A 100 37.20 -0.39 -1.30
N LYS A 101 36.66 0.23 -0.26
CA LYS A 101 37.00 1.62 0.11
C LYS A 101 38.50 1.74 0.39
N ARG A 102 39.11 0.80 1.11
CA ARG A 102 40.53 0.83 1.46
C ARG A 102 41.44 0.58 0.25
N SER A 103 41.06 -0.28 -0.70
CA SER A 103 41.82 -0.51 -1.93
C SER A 103 41.69 0.65 -2.92
N SER A 104 40.49 1.22 -3.07
CA SER A 104 40.24 2.41 -3.90
C SER A 104 40.95 3.64 -3.35
N THR A 105 40.88 3.89 -2.03
CA THR A 105 41.54 5.06 -1.40
C THR A 105 43.06 4.92 -1.40
N SER A 106 43.61 3.74 -1.12
CA SER A 106 45.07 3.53 -1.11
C SER A 106 45.69 3.73 -2.49
N SER A 107 45.08 3.21 -3.55
CA SER A 107 45.63 3.36 -4.91
C SER A 107 45.46 4.78 -5.47
N TYR A 108 44.34 5.43 -5.17
CA TYR A 108 44.10 6.82 -5.54
C TYR A 108 45.06 7.76 -4.82
N GLU A 109 45.26 7.58 -3.52
CA GLU A 109 46.15 8.42 -2.73
C GLU A 109 47.61 8.31 -3.19
N GLU A 110 48.08 7.11 -3.54
CA GLU A 110 49.43 6.92 -4.06
C GLU A 110 49.61 7.58 -5.44
N ARG A 111 48.56 7.59 -6.27
CA ARG A 111 48.56 8.24 -7.57
C ARG A 111 48.57 9.76 -7.44
N VAL A 112 47.76 10.31 -6.54
CA VAL A 112 47.70 11.75 -6.23
C VAL A 112 49.04 12.26 -5.71
N LYS A 113 49.74 11.49 -4.86
CA LYS A 113 51.07 11.86 -4.32
C LYS A 113 52.17 11.94 -5.39
N ARG A 114 51.97 11.31 -6.55
CA ARG A 114 52.94 11.31 -7.66
C ARG A 114 52.71 12.45 -8.65
N LEU A 115 51.60 13.20 -8.53
CA LEU A 115 51.29 14.34 -9.39
C LEU A 115 52.12 15.57 -9.02
N SER A 116 52.43 16.38 -10.03
CA SER A 116 53.02 17.70 -9.83
C SER A 116 52.01 18.71 -9.27
N ALA A 117 52.50 19.84 -8.77
CA ALA A 117 51.64 20.88 -8.18
C ALA A 117 50.61 21.45 -9.19
N SER A 118 50.96 21.53 -10.48
CA SER A 118 50.03 21.97 -11.53
C SER A 118 48.94 20.93 -11.79
N GLU A 119 49.30 19.65 -11.92
CA GLU A 119 48.35 18.56 -12.15
C GLU A 119 47.41 18.36 -10.94
N LEU A 120 47.91 18.57 -9.72
CA LEU A 120 47.08 18.53 -8.50
C LEU A 120 46.05 19.66 -8.47
N ASN A 121 46.43 20.85 -8.94
CA ASN A 121 45.52 21.99 -9.03
C ASN A 121 44.45 21.77 -10.11
N GLU A 122 44.81 21.21 -11.27
CA GLU A 122 43.85 20.83 -12.31
C GLU A 122 42.86 19.77 -11.81
N LEU A 123 43.35 18.73 -11.12
CA LEU A 123 42.49 17.70 -10.51
C LEU A 123 41.57 18.27 -9.43
N LEU A 124 42.06 19.23 -8.63
CA LEU A 124 41.25 19.92 -7.64
C LEU A 124 40.14 20.72 -8.31
N GLU A 125 40.45 21.47 -9.38
CA GLU A 125 39.46 22.24 -10.13
C GLU A 125 38.42 21.32 -10.79
N GLU A 126 38.84 20.19 -11.36
CA GLU A 126 37.93 19.17 -11.91
C GLU A 126 36.96 18.62 -10.84
N ILE A 127 37.49 18.28 -9.65
CA ILE A 127 36.66 17.80 -8.54
C ILE A 127 35.71 18.91 -8.04
N GLU A 128 36.17 20.15 -7.94
CA GLU A 128 35.33 21.28 -7.54
C GLU A 128 34.20 21.55 -8.55
N VAL A 129 34.48 21.42 -9.85
CA VAL A 129 33.47 21.52 -10.91
C VAL A 129 32.47 20.37 -10.81
N ALA A 130 32.95 19.12 -10.69
CA ALA A 130 32.07 17.97 -10.55
C ALA A 130 31.18 18.05 -9.29
N ILE A 131 31.73 18.52 -8.16
CA ILE A 131 30.95 18.77 -6.93
C ILE A 131 29.84 19.78 -7.20
N LYS A 132 30.13 20.88 -7.90
CA LYS A 132 29.12 21.89 -8.24
C LYS A 132 28.02 21.29 -9.12
N GLU A 133 28.39 20.59 -10.18
CA GLU A 133 27.43 19.94 -11.09
C GLU A 133 26.54 18.92 -10.36
N TYR A 134 27.12 18.04 -9.55
CA TYR A 134 26.33 17.09 -8.75
C TYR A 134 25.46 17.76 -7.70
N SER A 135 25.93 18.86 -7.10
CA SER A 135 25.11 19.62 -6.15
C SER A 135 23.93 20.31 -6.83
N GLU A 136 24.12 20.81 -8.05
CA GLU A 136 23.05 21.40 -8.87
C GLU A 136 22.04 20.33 -9.28
N GLU A 137 22.51 19.19 -9.79
CA GLU A 137 21.65 18.05 -10.14
C GLU A 137 20.85 17.58 -8.91
N LEU A 138 21.49 17.45 -7.74
CA LEU A 138 20.80 17.08 -6.51
C LEU A 138 19.68 18.07 -6.15
N VAL A 139 19.93 19.37 -6.29
CA VAL A 139 18.91 20.41 -6.05
C VAL A 139 17.76 20.28 -7.05
N GLN A 140 18.05 20.05 -8.33
CA GLN A 140 17.02 19.85 -9.37
C GLN A 140 16.17 18.61 -9.08
N GLN A 141 16.79 17.49 -8.71
CA GLN A 141 16.09 16.25 -8.35
C GLN A 141 15.23 16.41 -7.10
N LEU A 142 15.71 17.14 -6.09
CA LEU A 142 14.91 17.44 -4.89
C LEU A 142 13.69 18.31 -5.22
N ALA A 143 13.86 19.34 -6.05
CA ALA A 143 12.75 20.17 -6.50
C ALA A 143 11.71 19.36 -7.30
N LEU A 144 12.17 18.48 -8.21
CA LEU A 144 11.29 17.61 -8.98
C LEU A 144 10.53 16.62 -8.07
N ARG A 145 11.21 16.04 -7.07
CA ARG A 145 10.58 15.15 -6.10
C ARG A 145 9.46 15.86 -5.33
N ASP A 146 9.70 17.09 -4.89
CA ASP A 146 8.71 17.87 -4.12
C ASP A 146 7.48 18.23 -5.00
N GLU A 147 7.69 18.54 -6.28
CA GLU A 147 6.59 18.76 -7.24
C GLU A 147 5.76 17.48 -7.45
N LEU A 148 6.41 16.33 -7.62
CA LEU A 148 5.73 15.04 -7.76
C LEU A 148 4.98 14.64 -6.49
N GLU A 149 5.53 14.94 -5.32
CA GLU A 149 4.86 14.71 -4.03
C GLU A 149 3.62 15.59 -3.90
N PHE A 150 3.70 16.86 -4.29
CA PHE A 150 2.56 17.76 -4.35
C PHE A 150 1.48 17.24 -5.31
N GLU A 151 1.83 16.85 -6.54
CA GLU A 151 0.87 16.27 -7.48
C GLU A 151 0.18 15.02 -6.91
N LYS A 152 0.96 14.14 -6.27
CA LYS A 152 0.44 12.93 -5.64
C LYS A 152 -0.52 13.27 -4.49
N GLU A 153 -0.17 14.24 -3.65
CA GLU A 153 -1.03 14.71 -2.57
C GLU A 153 -2.34 15.29 -3.11
N VAL A 154 -2.27 16.11 -4.16
CA VAL A 154 -3.45 16.67 -4.83
C VAL A 154 -4.34 15.57 -5.41
N LYS A 155 -3.76 14.60 -6.13
CA LYS A 155 -4.50 13.46 -6.69
C LYS A 155 -5.15 12.62 -5.59
N ASN A 156 -4.42 12.33 -4.51
CA ASN A 156 -4.95 11.57 -3.36
C ASN A 156 -6.05 12.33 -2.62
N SER A 157 -5.91 13.65 -2.46
CA SER A 157 -6.93 14.51 -1.88
C SER A 157 -8.21 14.51 -2.74
N PHE A 158 -8.06 14.63 -4.05
CA PHE A 158 -9.18 14.53 -5.00
C PHE A 158 -9.89 13.17 -4.91
N ILE A 159 -9.14 12.07 -4.90
CA ILE A 159 -9.69 10.71 -4.76
C ILE A 159 -10.48 10.60 -3.44
N SER A 160 -9.93 11.11 -2.34
CA SER A 160 -10.57 11.06 -1.03
C SER A 160 -11.90 11.81 -1.02
N VAL A 161 -11.93 13.02 -1.59
CA VAL A 161 -13.17 13.82 -1.74
C VAL A 161 -14.17 13.13 -2.66
N LEU A 162 -13.71 12.53 -3.77
CA LEU A 162 -14.56 11.81 -4.71
C LEU A 162 -15.24 10.61 -4.03
N ILE A 163 -14.49 9.84 -3.25
CA ILE A 163 -15.00 8.72 -2.46
C ILE A 163 -16.04 9.20 -1.43
N GLU A 164 -15.78 10.32 -0.76
CA GLU A 164 -16.75 10.90 0.20
C GLU A 164 -18.07 11.27 -0.48
N VAL A 165 -18.01 11.94 -1.63
CA VAL A 165 -19.21 12.31 -2.42
C VAL A 165 -19.98 11.07 -2.84
N GLN A 166 -19.31 10.04 -3.36
CA GLN A 166 -19.94 8.78 -3.75
C GLN A 166 -20.58 8.06 -2.56
N ASN A 167 -19.89 7.97 -1.43
CA ASN A 167 -20.41 7.38 -0.20
C ASN A 167 -21.66 8.11 0.29
N LYS A 168 -21.64 9.45 0.28
CA LYS A 168 -22.78 10.28 0.68
C LYS A 168 -23.98 10.12 -0.27
N GLN A 169 -23.72 9.99 -1.58
CA GLN A 169 -24.78 9.68 -2.55
C GLN A 169 -25.37 8.28 -2.34
N LYS A 170 -24.52 7.27 -2.07
CA LYS A 170 -24.96 5.91 -1.74
C LYS A 170 -25.82 5.90 -0.48
N GLU A 171 -25.38 6.58 0.58
CA GLU A 171 -26.15 6.76 1.81
C GLU A 171 -27.50 7.44 1.55
N HIS A 172 -27.54 8.49 0.73
CA HIS A 172 -28.80 9.15 0.35
C HIS A 172 -29.75 8.20 -0.42
N LYS A 173 -29.22 7.40 -1.35
CA LYS A 173 -30.01 6.37 -2.07
C LYS A 173 -30.54 5.30 -1.10
N GLU A 174 -29.73 4.83 -0.15
CA GLU A 174 -30.14 3.83 0.84
C GLU A 174 -31.17 4.36 1.84
N THR A 175 -30.98 5.58 2.36
CA THR A 175 -31.92 6.23 3.28
C THR A 175 -33.24 6.56 2.59
N ALA A 176 -33.23 6.94 1.31
CA ALA A 176 -34.45 7.12 0.50
C ALA A 176 -35.21 5.79 0.30
N LYS A 177 -34.51 4.68 0.01
CA LYS A 177 -35.10 3.33 -0.07
C LYS A 177 -35.72 2.91 1.28
N LYS A 178 -35.06 3.18 2.41
CA LYS A 178 -35.57 2.90 3.77
C LYS A 178 -36.83 3.74 4.09
N LYS A 179 -36.85 5.03 3.76
CA LYS A 179 -38.03 5.90 3.94
C LYS A 179 -39.24 5.45 3.11
N LYS A 180 -39.04 4.97 1.87
CA LYS A 180 -40.11 4.43 1.03
C LYS A 180 -40.71 3.13 1.60
N LYS A 181 -39.87 2.26 2.19
CA LYS A 181 -40.36 1.06 2.90
C LYS A 181 -41.17 1.38 4.16
N LEU A 182 -40.77 2.40 4.93
CA LEU A 182 -41.51 2.85 6.13
C LEU A 182 -42.85 3.53 5.78
N LYS A 183 -42.92 4.27 4.68
CA LYS A 183 -44.17 4.93 4.23
C LYS A 183 -45.20 3.93 3.67
N ASN A 184 -44.75 2.79 3.12
CA ASN A 184 -45.62 1.70 2.66
C ASN A 184 -46.02 0.71 3.77
N GLY A 185 -45.50 0.85 5.00
CA GLY A 185 -45.84 0.00 6.15
C GLY A 185 -46.89 0.58 7.10
N SER A 186 -47.43 1.78 6.84
CA SER A 186 -48.43 2.42 7.69
C SER A 186 -49.77 2.55 6.95
N SER A 187 -50.47 1.43 6.81
CA SER A 187 -51.94 1.43 6.65
C SER A 187 -52.49 0.10 7.15
N GLN A 188 -53.35 0.22 8.17
CA GLN A 188 -54.14 -0.80 8.90
C GLN A 188 -53.41 -1.58 10.01
N ASN A 189 -53.90 -1.77 11.24
CA ASN A 189 -54.98 -1.21 12.09
C ASN A 189 -54.87 -1.99 13.43
N GLY A 190 -55.12 -1.38 14.61
CA GLY A 190 -55.39 -2.18 15.84
C GLY A 190 -54.89 -1.66 17.19
N LYS A 191 -55.63 -0.70 17.76
CA LYS A 191 -55.90 -0.43 19.20
C LYS A 191 -54.99 -1.04 20.29
N ASN A 192 -54.34 -0.18 21.09
CA ASN A 192 -54.58 -0.06 22.55
C ASN A 192 -53.88 1.15 23.18
N GLU A 193 -54.34 1.51 24.38
CA GLU A 193 -54.45 2.84 24.97
C GLU A 193 -53.21 3.54 25.56
N ARG A 194 -53.27 4.88 25.51
CA ARG A 194 -52.85 5.95 26.46
C ARG A 194 -51.97 5.61 27.69
N SER A 195 -50.81 6.30 27.79
CA SER A 195 -50.43 7.29 28.85
C SER A 195 -48.95 7.70 28.68
N HIS A 196 -48.63 8.96 28.35
CA HIS A 196 -48.02 10.02 29.21
C HIS A 196 -46.68 9.60 29.88
N MET A 197 -45.48 10.19 29.72
CA MET A 197 -44.96 11.56 29.52
C MET A 197 -43.53 11.53 28.87
N PRO A 198 -43.00 12.67 28.38
CA PRO A 198 -41.65 12.78 27.83
C PRO A 198 -40.61 12.91 28.97
N GLY A 199 -39.78 11.89 29.13
CA GLY A 199 -38.69 11.86 30.10
C GLY A 199 -37.35 11.81 29.40
N THR A 200 -36.66 12.94 29.36
CA THR A 200 -35.24 13.07 29.07
C THR A 200 -34.45 12.11 29.96
N ARG A 201 -34.06 10.95 29.43
CA ARG A 201 -32.98 10.14 29.99
C ARG A 201 -31.96 9.94 28.88
N PHE A 202 -30.98 10.85 28.88
CA PHE A 202 -29.67 10.54 28.33
C PHE A 202 -29.22 9.24 28.99
N SER A 203 -29.29 8.16 28.23
CA SER A 203 -28.74 6.86 28.58
C SER A 203 -27.23 7.04 28.71
N MET A 204 -26.72 6.92 29.94
CA MET A 204 -25.31 7.09 30.29
C MET A 204 -24.44 5.90 29.82
N GLU A 205 -24.94 5.05 28.92
CA GLU A 205 -24.18 3.97 28.29
C GLU A 205 -23.25 4.47 27.16
N GLY A 206 -23.43 5.72 26.68
CA GLY A 206 -22.61 6.29 25.61
C GLY A 206 -21.16 6.61 26.02
N ILE A 207 -20.89 6.80 27.32
CA ILE A 207 -19.55 7.11 27.82
C ILE A 207 -18.77 5.83 28.13
N SER A 208 -19.46 4.74 28.51
CA SER A 208 -18.82 3.44 28.73
C SER A 208 -18.24 2.84 27.46
N HIS A 209 -18.85 3.06 26.29
CA HIS A 209 -18.30 2.61 25.01
C HIS A 209 -17.05 3.40 24.60
N VAL A 210 -17.01 4.71 24.88
CA VAL A 210 -15.85 5.57 24.57
C VAL A 210 -14.68 5.27 25.50
N ILE A 211 -14.94 4.94 26.77
CA ILE A 211 -13.90 4.58 27.74
C ILE A 211 -13.41 3.14 27.54
N GLN A 212 -14.27 2.20 27.14
CA GLN A 212 -13.81 0.84 26.79
C GLN A 212 -13.01 0.80 25.49
N ASN A 213 -13.35 1.60 24.48
CA ASN A 213 -12.53 1.66 23.27
C ASN A 213 -11.22 2.43 23.48
N GLY A 214 -11.20 3.47 24.31
CA GLY A 214 -9.98 4.25 24.58
C GLY A 214 -8.83 3.43 25.20
N LEU A 215 -9.15 2.43 26.02
CA LEU A 215 -8.13 1.58 26.65
C LEU A 215 -7.68 0.40 25.76
N ARG A 216 -8.51 -0.02 24.80
CA ARG A 216 -8.15 -1.09 23.83
C ARG A 216 -7.25 -0.61 22.69
N HIS A 217 -7.18 0.69 22.44
CA HIS A 217 -6.28 1.27 21.44
C HIS A 217 -4.83 1.45 21.95
N THR A 218 -4.56 1.22 23.24
CA THR A 218 -3.20 1.22 23.81
C THR A 218 -2.74 -0.17 24.25
N PHE A 219 -3.66 -1.11 24.47
CA PHE A 219 -3.35 -2.51 24.81
C PHE A 219 -4.26 -3.49 24.03
N GLY A 220 -3.86 -3.78 22.80
CA GLY A 220 -4.09 -5.07 22.13
C GLY A 220 -5.52 -5.45 21.70
N ASN A 221 -5.61 -5.74 20.39
CA ASN A 221 -6.55 -6.66 19.71
C ASN A 221 -7.74 -6.04 18.97
N SER A 222 -7.55 -5.78 17.67
CA SER A 222 -8.52 -6.10 16.63
C SER A 222 -7.83 -6.22 15.27
N GLY A 223 -7.81 -7.44 14.71
CA GLY A 223 -7.82 -7.72 13.28
C GLY A 223 -6.67 -7.20 12.40
N GLY A 224 -5.71 -8.09 12.10
CA GLY A 224 -5.12 -8.22 10.75
C GLY A 224 -4.13 -7.17 10.26
N GLU A 225 -4.08 -5.96 10.82
CA GLU A 225 -3.07 -4.97 10.45
C GLU A 225 -1.90 -5.02 11.43
N LYS A 226 -0.68 -5.08 10.89
CA LYS A 226 0.57 -5.02 11.66
C LYS A 226 0.57 -3.70 12.44
N GLN A 227 0.19 -3.75 13.72
CA GLN A 227 0.27 -2.60 14.62
C GLN A 227 1.75 -2.28 14.83
N TYR A 228 2.25 -1.28 14.10
CA TYR A 228 3.58 -0.76 14.34
C TYR A 228 3.61 -0.16 15.74
N LEU A 229 4.46 -0.72 16.60
CA LEU A 229 4.67 -0.25 17.97
C LEU A 229 5.18 1.21 17.92
N THR A 230 4.31 2.18 18.22
CA THR A 230 4.62 3.63 18.17
C THR A 230 5.32 4.14 19.43
N THR A 231 5.59 3.28 20.41
CA THR A 231 6.23 3.70 21.66
C THR A 231 7.74 3.81 21.47
N VAL A 232 8.20 5.06 21.40
CA VAL A 232 9.62 5.43 21.44
C VAL A 232 10.18 5.09 22.83
N ILE A 233 11.28 4.36 22.88
CA ILE A 233 12.00 4.10 24.14
C ILE A 233 12.57 5.45 24.63
N PRO A 234 12.16 5.96 25.79
CA PRO A 234 12.64 7.26 26.25
C PRO A 234 14.14 7.19 26.55
N TYR A 235 14.92 8.10 25.98
CA TYR A 235 16.38 8.19 26.19
C TYR A 235 16.72 9.51 26.86
N GLU A 236 17.26 9.46 28.07
CA GLU A 236 17.80 10.65 28.72
C GLU A 236 19.23 10.87 28.24
N LYS A 237 19.47 12.01 27.59
CA LYS A 237 20.81 12.42 27.18
C LYS A 237 21.59 12.94 28.39
N LYS A 238 21.87 12.07 29.38
CA LYS A 238 22.82 12.40 30.45
C LYS A 238 24.20 12.61 29.80
N ASN A 239 24.99 13.56 30.32
CA ASN A 239 26.27 14.02 29.77
C ASN A 239 27.41 12.98 29.88
N GLY A 240 27.16 11.73 29.49
CA GLY A 240 28.10 10.62 29.52
C GLY A 240 27.62 9.46 28.64
N ALA A 241 28.53 8.53 28.33
CA ALA A 241 28.13 7.30 27.64
C ALA A 241 27.14 6.51 28.52
N PRO A 242 26.11 5.88 27.91
CA PRO A 242 25.15 5.05 28.66
C PRO A 242 25.88 3.96 29.44
N SER A 243 25.40 3.67 30.65
CA SER A 243 26.02 2.65 31.50
C SER A 243 25.89 1.25 30.87
N VAL A 244 26.77 0.34 31.26
CA VAL A 244 26.72 -1.05 30.77
C VAL A 244 25.39 -1.70 31.16
N GLU A 245 24.85 -1.33 32.32
CA GLU A 245 23.56 -1.76 32.83
C GLU A 245 22.40 -1.26 31.96
N ASP A 246 22.41 0.02 31.55
CA ASP A 246 21.39 0.59 30.67
C ASP A 246 21.39 -0.07 29.29
N LEU A 247 22.59 -0.31 28.74
CA LEU A 247 22.75 -1.00 27.46
C LEU A 247 22.21 -2.43 27.52
N GLN A 248 22.48 -3.17 28.60
CA GLN A 248 21.95 -4.52 28.78
C GLN A 248 20.42 -4.55 28.89
N ILE A 249 19.81 -3.53 29.51
CA ILE A 249 18.34 -3.42 29.59
C ILE A 249 17.76 -3.06 28.22
N LEU A 250 18.39 -2.13 27.49
CA LEU A 250 18.01 -1.79 26.11
C LEU A 250 18.07 -3.02 25.19
N THR A 251 19.14 -3.81 25.27
CA THR A 251 19.27 -5.06 24.51
C THR A 251 18.15 -6.03 24.86
N LYS A 252 17.79 -6.19 26.14
CA LYS A 252 16.66 -7.04 26.55
C LYS A 252 15.32 -6.56 26.01
N ILE A 253 15.07 -5.25 26.00
CA ILE A 253 13.86 -4.66 25.42
C ILE A 253 13.83 -4.90 23.90
N LEU A 254 14.94 -4.65 23.19
CA LEU A 254 15.04 -4.83 21.75
C LEU A 254 14.89 -6.31 21.34
N CYS A 255 15.45 -7.25 22.10
CA CYS A 255 15.22 -8.68 21.90
C CYS A 255 13.76 -9.05 22.14
N ALA A 256 13.16 -8.56 23.22
CA ALA A 256 11.75 -8.81 23.51
C ALA A 256 10.81 -8.24 22.44
N MET A 257 11.17 -7.09 21.84
CA MET A 257 10.44 -6.51 20.71
C MET A 257 10.62 -7.31 19.42
N LYS A 258 11.84 -7.79 19.15
CA LYS A 258 12.13 -8.64 17.99
C LYS A 258 11.37 -9.97 18.05
N GLU A 259 11.15 -10.49 19.25
CA GLU A 259 10.47 -11.77 19.49
C GLU A 259 8.97 -11.62 19.77
N ASP A 260 8.39 -10.43 19.56
CA ASP A 260 6.98 -10.11 19.86
C ASP A 260 6.55 -10.55 21.27
N SER A 261 7.45 -10.43 22.24
CA SER A 261 7.25 -10.90 23.60
C SER A 261 6.30 -10.00 24.38
N GLU A 262 5.32 -10.58 25.07
CA GLU A 262 4.39 -9.86 25.97
C GLU A 262 5.10 -9.14 27.14
N LYS A 263 6.40 -9.38 27.34
CA LYS A 263 7.23 -8.75 28.39
C LYS A 263 7.73 -7.35 28.03
N VAL A 264 7.54 -6.88 26.79
CA VAL A 264 7.99 -5.55 26.36
C VAL A 264 7.43 -4.42 27.24
N PRO A 265 6.12 -4.37 27.57
CA PRO A 265 5.57 -3.29 28.39
C PRO A 265 6.15 -3.24 29.81
N SER A 266 6.43 -4.40 30.42
CA SER A 266 7.02 -4.46 31.77
C SER A 266 8.48 -4.06 31.77
N LEU A 267 9.27 -4.51 30.79
CA LEU A 267 10.67 -4.13 30.64
C LEU A 267 10.84 -2.63 30.36
N LEU A 268 9.96 -2.05 29.55
CA LEU A 268 9.96 -0.62 29.25
C LEU A 268 9.60 0.21 30.51
N THR A 269 8.60 -0.24 31.28
CA THR A 269 8.21 0.41 32.54
C THR A 269 9.35 0.37 33.55
N ASP A 270 10.01 -0.77 33.71
CA ASP A 270 11.17 -0.92 34.60
C ASP A 270 12.34 -0.02 34.19
N TYR A 271 12.61 0.09 32.89
CA TYR A 271 13.67 0.96 32.38
C TYR A 271 13.37 2.43 32.64
N ILE A 272 12.12 2.88 32.40
CA ILE A 272 11.68 4.24 32.70
C ILE A 272 11.85 4.57 34.19
N LEU A 273 11.47 3.65 35.07
CA LEU A 273 11.55 3.87 36.53
C LEU A 273 12.98 3.83 37.08
N LYS A 274 13.91 3.10 36.44
CA LYS A 274 15.28 2.91 36.94
C LYS A 274 16.32 3.82 36.29
N ALA A 275 16.15 4.18 35.02
CA ALA A 275 17.16 4.93 34.26
C ALA A 275 16.88 6.44 34.18
N LEU A 276 15.59 6.84 34.25
CA LEU A 276 15.15 8.25 34.11
C LEU A 276 14.88 8.95 35.45
N VAL A 277 15.11 8.28 36.58
CA VAL A 277 15.01 8.83 37.95
C VAL A 277 16.39 8.82 38.57
#